data_AF-A0A968P092-F1
#
_entry.id   AF-A0A968P092-F1
#
_cell.length_a   1.000
_cell.length_b   1.000
_cell.length_c   1.000
_cell.angle_alpha   90.00
_cell.angle_beta   90.00
_cell.angle_gamma   90.00
#
_symmetry.space_group_name_H-M   'P 1'
#
loop_
_entity.id
_entity.type
_entity.pdbx_description
1 polymer ?
#
loop_
_entity_poly.entity_id
_entity_poly.type
_entity_poly.pdbx_seq_one_letter_code
_entity_poly.pdbx_strand_id
1 'polypeptide(L)'
;MPYVVEGYHVPDQDFAAVDIKPKGVEIRTPVASSLEECLASFETLLRRLQTALAEEGMSVAALSHHPLEKTFSGPQNKRRHDYWQWAMEVMTTYGPDINIAVPTELQKD
;
A
#
# COMPACT_ATOMS: atom_id res chain seq x y z
N MET A 1 -2.45 -10.18 7.48
CA MET A 1 -3.08 -8.88 7.82
C MET A 1 -3.53 -8.25 6.52
N PRO A 2 -4.84 -7.96 6.32
CA PRO A 2 -5.39 -7.55 5.01
C PRO A 2 -5.26 -6.05 4.70
N TYR A 3 -4.89 -5.22 5.68
CA TYR A 3 -4.65 -3.80 5.51
C TYR A 3 -3.20 -3.48 5.87
N VAL A 4 -2.54 -2.65 5.06
CA VAL A 4 -1.21 -2.12 5.36
C VAL A 4 -1.27 -0.61 5.22
N VAL A 5 -0.85 0.10 6.26
CA VAL A 5 -0.62 1.55 6.16
C VAL A 5 0.71 1.71 5.43
N GLU A 6 0.65 2.14 4.18
CA GLU A 6 1.84 2.52 3.44
C GLU A 6 2.29 3.90 3.93
N GLY A 7 3.59 4.05 4.16
CA GLY A 7 4.17 5.29 4.64
C GLY A 7 5.62 5.10 5.02
N TYR A 8 6.21 6.15 5.59
CA TYR A 8 7.54 6.05 6.19
C TYR A 8 7.43 6.21 7.68
N HIS A 9 8.12 5.31 8.36
CA HIS A 9 8.50 5.50 9.74
C HIS A 9 9.52 6.63 9.78
N VAL A 10 9.23 7.68 10.54
CA VAL A 10 10.20 8.68 10.96
C VAL A 10 10.92 8.08 12.17
N PRO A 11 12.22 7.74 12.07
CA PRO A 11 12.99 7.30 13.22
C PRO A 11 13.43 8.48 14.08
N ASP A 12 13.65 8.24 15.36
CA ASP A 12 14.45 9.11 16.21
C ASP A 12 15.96 8.90 15.98
N GLN A 13 16.79 9.52 16.83
CA GLN A 13 18.24 9.44 16.76
C GLN A 13 18.79 8.03 17.03
N ASP A 14 18.00 7.16 17.68
CA ASP A 14 18.33 5.77 17.99
C ASP A 14 17.72 4.78 16.97
N PHE A 15 17.19 5.30 15.86
CA PHE A 15 16.49 4.55 14.82
C PHE A 15 15.16 3.88 15.25
N ALA A 16 14.59 4.26 16.39
CA ALA A 16 13.27 3.81 16.80
C ALA A 16 12.19 4.63 16.08
N ALA A 17 11.15 3.97 15.56
CA ALA A 17 10.07 4.66 14.86
C ALA A 17 9.25 5.53 15.84
N VAL A 18 9.23 6.85 15.62
CA VAL A 18 8.49 7.82 16.45
C VAL A 18 7.23 8.37 15.79
N ASP A 19 7.15 8.30 14.47
CA ASP A 19 5.99 8.75 13.71
C ASP A 19 5.86 7.93 12.42
N ILE A 20 4.63 7.76 11.92
CA ILE A 20 4.38 7.20 10.59
C ILE A 20 3.71 8.32 9.82
N LYS A 21 4.33 8.74 8.72
CA LYS A 21 3.65 9.62 7.75
C LYS A 21 2.89 8.74 6.77
N PRO A 22 1.57 8.50 6.98
CA PRO A 22 0.81 7.61 6.12
C PRO A 22 0.72 8.24 4.73
N LYS A 23 1.19 7.51 3.73
CA LYS A 23 0.93 7.78 2.32
C LYS A 23 -0.50 7.37 1.97
N GLY A 24 -0.96 6.23 2.51
CA GLY A 24 -2.27 5.66 2.24
C GLY A 24 -2.45 4.28 2.87
N VAL A 25 -3.55 3.61 2.52
CA VAL A 25 -3.86 2.25 2.98
C VAL A 25 -3.92 1.31 1.79
N GLU A 26 -3.13 0.24 1.83
CA GLU A 26 -3.14 -0.85 0.87
C GLU A 26 -4.09 -1.96 1.38
N ILE A 27 -5.03 -2.39 0.54
CA ILE A 27 -5.88 -3.56 0.78
C ILE A 27 -5.24 -4.76 0.07
N ARG A 28 -4.87 -5.79 0.83
CA ARG A 28 -4.32 -7.05 0.32
C ARG A 28 -5.36 -8.14 0.38
N THR A 29 -5.80 -8.60 -0.79
CA THR A 29 -6.71 -9.75 -0.90
C THR A 29 -5.98 -11.06 -0.56
N PRO A 30 -6.70 -12.07 -0.03
CA PRO A 30 -6.14 -13.42 0.06
C PRO A 30 -5.89 -14.00 -1.34
N VAL A 31 -5.11 -15.08 -1.41
CA VAL A 31 -5.02 -15.88 -2.63
C VAL A 31 -6.42 -16.41 -2.96
N ALA A 32 -6.85 -16.21 -4.21
CA ALA A 32 -8.15 -16.63 -4.71
C ALA A 32 -7.98 -17.61 -5.88
N SER A 33 -8.93 -18.53 -6.00
CA SER A 33 -8.97 -19.51 -7.10
C SER A 33 -9.60 -18.94 -8.38
N SER A 34 -10.29 -17.80 -8.27
CA SER A 34 -10.92 -17.11 -9.39
C SER A 34 -10.91 -15.59 -9.21
N LEU A 35 -11.18 -14.86 -10.29
CA LEU A 35 -11.31 -13.40 -10.25
C LEU A 35 -12.51 -12.98 -9.40
N GLU A 36 -13.62 -13.70 -9.50
CA GLU A 36 -14.86 -13.43 -8.78
C GLU A 36 -14.65 -13.54 -7.26
N GLU A 37 -13.94 -14.58 -6.81
CA GLU A 37 -13.60 -14.76 -5.39
C GLU A 37 -12.69 -13.63 -4.90
N CYS A 38 -11.72 -13.22 -5.72
CA CYS A 38 -10.82 -12.10 -5.40
C CYS A 38 -11.60 -10.78 -5.27
N LEU A 39 -12.50 -10.49 -6.22
CA LEU A 39 -13.32 -9.27 -6.22
C LEU A 39 -14.30 -9.23 -5.05
N ALA A 40 -14.94 -10.36 -4.71
CA ALA A 40 -15.82 -10.45 -3.55
C ALA A 40 -15.05 -10.20 -2.22
N SER A 41 -13.82 -10.72 -2.14
CA SER A 41 -12.92 -10.46 -1.02
C SER A 41 -12.53 -8.99 -0.94
N PHE A 42 -12.14 -8.39 -2.07
CA PHE A 42 -11.80 -6.97 -2.15
C PHE A 42 -12.97 -6.08 -1.72
N GLU A 43 -14.17 -6.32 -2.23
CA GLU A 43 -15.38 -5.55 -1.88
C GLU A 43 -15.67 -5.62 -0.37
N THR A 44 -15.56 -6.82 0.21
CA THR A 44 -15.75 -7.02 1.65
C THR A 44 -14.73 -6.20 2.46
N LEU A 45 -13.46 -6.25 2.06
CA LEU A 45 -12.39 -5.51 2.73
C LEU A 45 -12.54 -4.00 2.57
N LEU A 46 -12.92 -3.52 1.38
CA LEU A 46 -13.16 -2.10 1.12
C LEU A 46 -14.31 -1.56 1.98
N ARG A 47 -15.44 -2.28 2.04
CA ARG A 47 -16.59 -1.88 2.88
C ARG A 47 -16.20 -1.78 4.36
N ARG A 48 -15.45 -2.75 4.88
CA ARG A 48 -14.96 -2.73 6.27
C ARG A 48 -14.05 -1.52 6.52
N LEU A 49 -13.16 -1.19 5.59
CA LEU A 49 -12.30 -0.01 5.69
C LEU A 49 -13.13 1.28 5.69
N GLN A 50 -14.11 1.38 4.79
CA GLN A 50 -15.01 2.54 4.72
C GLN A 50 -15.80 2.73 6.02
N THR A 51 -16.31 1.64 6.61
CA THR A 51 -17.01 1.71 7.91
C THR A 51 -16.08 2.23 9.01
N ALA A 52 -14.88 1.66 9.14
CA ALA A 52 -13.93 2.09 10.17
C ALA A 52 -13.47 3.56 9.98
N LEU A 53 -13.25 4.00 8.74
CA LEU A 53 -12.89 5.40 8.48
C LEU A 53 -14.05 6.37 8.74
N ALA A 54 -15.29 5.96 8.45
CA ALA A 54 -16.46 6.78 8.70
C ALA A 54 -16.68 7.06 10.19
N GLU A 55 -16.35 6.10 11.07
CA GLU A 55 -16.38 6.29 12.54
C GLU A 55 -15.44 7.41 13.00
N GLU A 56 -14.37 7.66 12.24
CA GLU A 56 -13.38 8.72 12.46
C GLU A 56 -13.64 9.99 11.61
N GLY A 57 -14.79 10.07 10.92
CA GLY A 57 -15.13 11.20 10.05
C GLY A 57 -14.31 11.30 8.75
N MET A 58 -13.66 10.20 8.35
CA MET A 58 -12.86 10.09 7.13
C MET A 58 -13.57 9.30 6.03
N SER A 59 -13.07 9.41 4.79
CA SER A 59 -13.57 8.64 3.64
C SER A 59 -12.42 8.09 2.78
N VAL A 60 -12.69 7.01 2.06
CA VAL A 60 -11.73 6.42 1.12
C VAL A 60 -11.76 7.20 -0.20
N ALA A 61 -10.58 7.53 -0.73
CA ALA A 61 -10.40 8.01 -2.09
C ALA A 61 -9.49 7.04 -2.86
N ALA A 62 -9.90 6.64 -4.06
CA ALA A 62 -9.09 5.87 -4.99
C ALA A 62 -8.56 6.80 -6.07
N LEU A 63 -7.28 7.14 -6.01
CA LEU A 63 -6.62 8.10 -6.90
C LEU A 63 -5.33 7.47 -7.42
N SER A 64 -4.85 7.87 -8.59
CA SER A 64 -3.53 7.43 -9.08
C SER A 64 -2.37 8.26 -8.55
N HIS A 65 -2.67 9.44 -8.01
CA HIS A 65 -1.70 10.40 -7.49
C HIS A 65 -2.31 11.23 -6.36
N HIS A 66 -1.48 11.71 -5.44
CA HIS A 66 -1.92 12.57 -4.36
C HIS A 66 -2.31 13.95 -4.92
N PRO A 67 -3.50 14.50 -4.59
CA PRO A 67 -4.01 15.70 -5.26
C PRO A 67 -3.31 17.00 -4.86
N LEU A 68 -2.73 17.04 -3.65
CA LEU A 68 -2.09 18.24 -3.08
C LEU A 68 -0.57 18.10 -2.96
N GLU A 69 -0.12 17.02 -2.31
CA GLU A 69 1.29 16.70 -2.16
C GLU A 69 1.95 16.31 -3.49
N LYS A 70 3.03 17.01 -3.83
CA LYS A 70 3.84 16.79 -5.05
C LYS A 70 5.22 16.20 -4.75
N THR A 71 5.58 16.17 -3.48
CA THR A 71 6.88 15.71 -3.01
C THR A 71 6.66 14.85 -1.79
N PHE A 72 7.21 13.65 -1.80
CA PHE A 72 7.24 12.82 -0.61
C PHE A 72 8.67 12.82 -0.06
N SER A 73 8.84 13.02 1.26
CA SER A 73 10.14 12.90 1.92
C SER A 73 10.10 11.97 3.12
N GLY A 74 10.92 10.91 3.05
CA GLY A 74 11.11 9.92 4.10
C GLY A 74 12.59 9.65 4.34
N PRO A 75 12.96 9.15 5.52
CA PRO A 75 14.34 8.79 5.87
C PRO A 75 14.85 7.65 4.99
N GLN A 76 16.17 7.63 4.77
CA GLN A 76 16.82 6.56 3.99
C GLN A 76 16.81 5.24 4.75
N ASN A 77 15.80 4.42 4.49
CA ASN A 77 15.66 3.07 5.07
C ASN A 77 16.10 1.94 4.11
N LYS A 78 16.44 2.28 2.85
CA LYS A 78 16.93 1.33 1.84
C LYS A 78 18.45 1.29 1.86
N ARG A 79 19.02 0.07 1.78
CA ARG A 79 20.47 -0.17 1.68
C ARG A 79 21.10 0.54 0.47
N ARG A 80 20.30 0.78 -0.58
CA ARG A 80 20.68 1.48 -1.80
C ARG A 80 20.09 2.89 -1.83
N HIS A 81 20.95 3.88 -2.01
CA HIS A 81 20.58 5.30 -2.02
C HIS A 81 19.69 5.68 -3.21
N ASP A 82 19.93 5.10 -4.39
CA ASP A 82 19.15 5.34 -5.60
C ASP A 82 17.71 4.80 -5.49
N TYR A 83 17.52 3.66 -4.81
CA TYR A 83 16.18 3.13 -4.54
C TYR A 83 15.40 4.00 -3.56
N TRP A 84 16.12 4.62 -2.62
CA TRP A 84 15.52 5.62 -1.74
C TRP A 84 15.11 6.87 -2.52
N GLN A 85 15.99 7.43 -3.36
CA GLN A 85 15.64 8.59 -4.20
C GLN A 85 14.44 8.30 -5.12
N TRP A 86 14.37 7.12 -5.74
CA TRP A 86 13.25 6.76 -6.60
C TRP A 86 11.93 6.64 -5.81
N ALA A 87 11.99 6.05 -4.61
CA ALA A 87 10.81 5.95 -3.75
C ALA A 87 10.27 7.33 -3.35
N MET A 88 11.11 8.37 -3.25
CA MET A 88 10.66 9.73 -2.91
C MET A 88 9.77 10.36 -3.99
N GLU A 89 9.97 9.97 -5.25
CA GLU A 89 9.19 10.42 -6.40
C GLU A 89 7.91 9.59 -6.57
N VAL A 90 8.03 8.26 -6.50
CA VAL A 90 6.92 7.31 -6.69
C VAL A 90 5.92 7.32 -5.53
N MET A 91 6.30 7.76 -4.33
CA MET A 91 5.42 7.72 -3.15
C MET A 91 4.29 8.77 -3.17
N THR A 92 4.21 9.58 -4.21
CA THR A 92 3.02 10.40 -4.52
C THR A 92 1.99 9.67 -5.37
N THR A 93 2.26 8.42 -5.76
CA THR A 93 1.40 7.62 -6.65
C THR A 93 0.78 6.42 -5.93
N TYR A 94 -0.38 6.00 -6.42
CA TYR A 94 -1.10 4.82 -5.93
C TYR A 94 -1.58 4.01 -7.12
N GLY A 95 -1.72 2.70 -6.93
CA GLY A 95 -2.22 1.82 -7.97
C GLY A 95 -2.54 0.44 -7.42
N PRO A 96 -3.32 -0.34 -8.17
CA PRO A 96 -3.55 -1.74 -7.87
C PRO A 96 -2.34 -2.58 -8.31
N ASP A 97 -1.92 -3.50 -7.44
CA ASP A 97 -1.00 -4.57 -7.79
C ASP A 97 -1.79 -5.86 -8.07
N ILE A 98 -1.56 -6.48 -9.23
CA ILE A 98 -2.20 -7.74 -9.62
C ILE A 98 -1.17 -8.86 -9.52
N ASN A 99 -1.35 -9.76 -8.54
CA ASN A 99 -0.47 -10.90 -8.31
C ASN A 99 -1.10 -12.16 -8.92
N ILE A 100 -0.39 -12.83 -9.83
CA ILE A 100 -0.84 -14.05 -10.52
C ILE A 100 0.19 -15.15 -10.28
N ALA A 101 -0.26 -16.28 -9.74
CA ALA A 101 0.54 -17.50 -9.67
C ALA A 101 0.25 -18.37 -10.90
N VAL A 102 1.29 -18.95 -11.49
CA VAL A 102 1.17 -19.88 -12.62
C VAL A 102 1.34 -21.31 -12.12
N PRO A 103 0.47 -22.27 -12.52
CA PRO A 103 0.61 -23.68 -12.17
C PRO A 103 2.01 -24.22 -12.48
N THR A 104 2.56 -25.02 -11.57
CA THR A 104 3.90 -25.60 -11.70
C THR A 104 4.08 -26.40 -12.99
N GLU A 105 3.01 -27.04 -13.47
CA GLU A 105 3.02 -27.85 -14.70
C GLU A 105 3.26 -27.00 -15.97
N LEU A 106 3.04 -25.68 -15.89
CA LEU A 106 3.23 -24.74 -17.00
C LEU A 106 4.56 -23.98 -16.91
N GLN A 107 5.33 -24.15 -15.84
CA GLN A 107 6.65 -23.55 -15.68
C GLN A 107 7.64 -24.41 -16.49
N LYS A 108 8.04 -23.94 -17.68
CA LYS A 108 9.11 -24.58 -18.47
C LYS A 108 10.45 -24.39 -17.76
N ASP A 109 11.26 -25.43 -17.74
CA ASP A 109 12.69 -25.39 -17.32
C ASP A 109 13.48 -24.31 -18.08
#